data_AF-A0ABC9WWZ8-F1
#
_entry.id   AF-A0ABC9WWZ8-F1
#
_cell.length_a   1.000
_cell.length_b   1.000
_cell.length_c   1.000
_cell.angle_alpha   90.00
_cell.angle_beta   90.00
_cell.angle_gamma   90.00
#
_symmetry.space_group_name_H-M   'P 1'
#
loop_
_entity.id
_entity.type
_entity.pdbx_description
1 polymer ?
#
loop_
_entity_poly.entity_id
_entity_poly.type
_entity_poly.pdbx_seq_one_letter_code
_entity_poly.pdbx_strand_id
1 'polypeptide(L)'
;MAFPDRVWANVGKSLNCVIAMVDRLLEKDNISNIKEAENDPSAADCKVLHTGGDWYEQLYPLVITLKDCMGEVVTRAKQSMAFVLLQELACGLPQCLMLTLRRDIVFSQALAGLVCGFIIKLHTGLHDQGFLQQLHTVGLLVQYEGLLSTYSEEAGMLEDMAVGISDLQKVMFKVIEAKSEDFLPIITGRREHYIIEVQLPAKMFELLPQEIKEGKLLRMYPVLFNVGINEQQTLAERFGDTTLQENINQENLELLKEYYKLFTEKMPPDCLPHFQEQNDLKGLLENLHQNIQAKKRKNVEIMWLAATICRKLNGVRFTCCKSAKDRTSMSVTLEQCSILRDEHQLHKDFFIRALDCMRSHYDAAIDVYVKRLFHK
;
A
#
# COMPACT_ATOMS: atom_id res chain seq x y z
N MET A 1 -42.20 8.42 9.85
CA MET A 1 -43.10 8.97 10.89
C MET A 1 -42.55 10.34 11.27
N ALA A 2 -43.08 11.42 10.68
CA ALA A 2 -42.52 12.76 10.83
C ALA A 2 -43.19 13.47 12.01
N PHE A 3 -42.55 13.47 13.17
CA PHE A 3 -42.87 14.44 14.22
C PHE A 3 -42.31 15.79 13.76
N PRO A 4 -43.11 16.88 13.71
CA PRO A 4 -42.55 18.20 13.45
C PRO A 4 -41.53 18.51 14.55
N ASP A 5 -40.28 18.70 14.13
CA ASP A 5 -39.14 18.76 15.04
C ASP A 5 -39.35 19.92 16.03
N ARG A 6 -39.40 19.61 17.33
CA ARG A 6 -39.70 20.55 18.41
C ARG A 6 -38.83 21.82 18.36
N VAL A 7 -37.63 21.71 17.77
CA VAL A 7 -36.67 22.81 17.57
C VAL A 7 -37.13 23.77 16.47
N TRP A 8 -37.66 23.27 15.34
CA TRP A 8 -38.24 24.11 14.28
C TRP A 8 -39.51 24.82 14.76
N ALA A 9 -40.29 24.18 15.63
CA ALA A 9 -41.44 24.82 16.27
C ALA A 9 -41.04 26.00 17.18
N ASN A 10 -39.87 25.93 17.83
CA ASN A 10 -39.35 27.03 18.65
C ASN A 10 -38.89 28.22 17.78
N VAL A 11 -38.22 27.94 16.65
CA VAL A 11 -37.86 28.98 15.67
C VAL A 11 -39.12 29.69 15.15
N GLY A 12 -40.14 28.93 14.76
CA GLY A 12 -41.41 29.52 14.28
C GLY A 12 -42.11 30.37 15.34
N LYS A 13 -42.14 29.93 16.61
CA LYS A 13 -42.67 30.72 17.72
C LYS A 13 -41.87 32.01 17.96
N SER A 14 -40.55 31.92 17.97
CA SER A 14 -39.68 33.09 18.16
C SER A 14 -39.82 34.10 17.02
N LEU A 15 -39.94 33.63 15.78
CA LEU A 15 -40.17 34.48 14.61
C LEU A 15 -41.53 35.17 14.69
N ASN A 16 -42.59 34.45 15.07
CA ASN A 16 -43.92 35.03 15.27
C ASN A 16 -43.92 36.11 16.36
N CYS A 17 -43.14 35.93 17.44
CA CYS A 17 -42.98 36.96 18.47
C CYS A 17 -42.26 38.22 17.93
N VAL A 18 -41.23 38.05 17.09
CA VAL A 18 -40.56 39.17 16.43
C VAL A 18 -41.53 39.92 15.50
N ILE A 19 -42.27 39.20 14.65
CA ILE A 19 -43.25 39.78 13.73
C ILE A 19 -44.31 40.57 14.49
N ALA A 20 -44.93 39.94 15.50
CA ALA A 20 -45.96 40.60 16.31
C ALA A 20 -45.43 41.85 17.05
N MET A 21 -44.15 41.86 17.42
CA MET A 21 -43.54 43.04 18.05
C MET A 21 -43.29 44.16 17.05
N VAL A 22 -42.82 43.82 15.84
CA VAL A 22 -42.64 44.78 14.74
C VAL A 22 -43.97 45.38 14.32
N ASP A 23 -45.03 44.58 14.17
CA ASP A 23 -46.37 45.05 13.82
C ASP A 23 -46.89 46.06 14.87
N ARG A 24 -46.71 45.77 16.16
CA ARG A 24 -47.09 46.69 17.24
C ARG A 24 -46.28 48.00 17.25
N LEU A 25 -45.01 47.95 16.87
CA LEU A 25 -44.17 49.15 16.76
C LEU A 25 -44.60 50.01 15.57
N LEU A 26 -44.93 49.40 14.43
CA LEU A 26 -45.45 50.09 13.24
C LEU A 26 -46.84 50.71 13.50
N GLU A 27 -47.71 50.03 14.24
CA GLU A 27 -48.99 50.60 14.67
C GLU A 27 -48.81 51.80 15.62
N LYS A 28 -47.86 51.72 16.55
CA LYS A 28 -47.50 52.84 17.44
C LYS A 28 -46.96 54.04 16.66
N ASP A 29 -46.12 53.81 15.65
CA ASP A 29 -45.53 54.87 14.82
C ASP A 29 -46.60 55.57 13.95
N ASN A 30 -47.57 54.81 13.44
CA ASN A 30 -48.72 55.38 12.73
C ASN A 30 -49.59 56.25 13.66
N ILE A 31 -49.78 55.86 14.92
CA ILE A 31 -50.56 56.62 15.90
C ILE A 31 -49.81 57.88 16.37
N SER A 32 -48.48 57.85 16.51
CA SER A 32 -47.69 59.06 16.79
C SER A 32 -47.66 60.03 15.61
N ASN A 33 -47.53 59.55 14.38
CA ASN A 33 -47.57 60.39 13.18
C ASN A 33 -48.93 61.07 12.95
N ILE A 34 -50.05 60.42 13.33
CA ILE A 34 -51.40 61.04 13.29
C ILE A 34 -51.53 62.14 14.34
N LYS A 35 -50.93 61.97 15.53
CA LYS A 35 -50.99 62.97 16.61
C LYS A 35 -50.09 64.19 16.38
N GLU A 36 -49.01 64.06 15.61
CA GLU A 36 -48.18 65.20 15.21
C GLU A 36 -48.81 66.03 14.08
N ALA A 37 -49.69 65.46 13.26
CA ALA A 37 -50.40 66.18 12.20
C ALA A 37 -51.57 67.05 12.69
N GLU A 38 -52.00 66.94 13.95
CA GLU A 38 -53.13 67.69 14.53
C GLU A 38 -52.74 68.83 15.49
N ASN A 39 -51.44 69.14 15.68
CA ASN A 39 -51.00 70.21 16.58
C ASN A 39 -50.19 71.32 15.89
N ASP A 40 -50.80 72.50 15.76
CA ASP A 40 -50.12 73.80 15.57
C ASP A 40 -49.56 74.32 16.92
N PRO A 41 -48.53 75.19 16.93
CA PRO A 41 -47.60 75.31 18.05
C PRO A 41 -48.04 76.32 19.12
N SER A 42 -47.95 75.94 20.40
CA SER A 42 -47.79 76.93 21.48
C SER A 42 -46.79 76.42 22.52
N ALA A 43 -45.90 77.32 22.91
CA ALA A 43 -44.69 77.07 23.68
C ALA A 43 -44.93 76.64 25.12
N ALA A 44 -44.18 75.63 25.58
CA ALA A 44 -43.22 75.70 26.70
C ALA A 44 -43.01 74.31 27.33
N ASP A 45 -41.73 73.96 27.49
CA ASP A 45 -41.18 72.95 28.39
C ASP A 45 -41.91 71.60 28.49
N CYS A 46 -41.47 70.67 27.64
CA CYS A 46 -41.37 69.28 28.09
C CYS A 46 -40.20 68.62 27.38
N LYS A 47 -39.27 68.08 28.17
CA LYS A 47 -38.07 67.38 27.72
C LYS A 47 -38.44 66.38 26.62
N VAL A 48 -38.00 66.64 25.39
CA VAL A 48 -37.92 65.62 24.34
C VAL A 48 -36.82 64.65 24.76
N LEU A 49 -37.18 63.71 25.62
CA LEU A 49 -36.41 62.49 25.80
C LEU A 49 -36.63 61.69 24.53
N HIS A 50 -35.61 61.69 23.68
CA HIS A 50 -35.52 60.89 22.47
C HIS A 50 -36.08 59.47 22.70
N THR A 51 -37.23 59.18 22.12
CA THR A 51 -37.83 57.85 21.95
C THR A 51 -37.08 56.98 20.93
N GLY A 52 -35.86 57.37 20.53
CA GLY A 52 -35.05 56.65 19.56
C GLY A 52 -34.45 55.34 20.05
N GLY A 53 -34.50 55.05 21.37
CA GLY A 53 -33.92 53.85 21.99
C GLY A 53 -34.92 52.73 22.35
N ASP A 54 -36.23 52.99 22.29
CA ASP A 54 -37.24 52.08 22.87
C ASP A 54 -37.51 50.84 22.01
N TRP A 55 -37.50 50.99 20.68
CA TRP A 55 -37.75 49.88 19.77
C TRP A 55 -36.60 48.87 19.73
N TYR A 56 -35.34 49.34 19.84
CA TYR A 56 -34.17 48.49 19.81
C TYR A 56 -34.09 47.61 21.06
N GLU A 57 -34.26 48.19 22.24
CA GLU A 57 -34.30 47.47 23.53
C GLU A 57 -35.46 46.44 23.58
N GLN A 58 -36.56 46.73 22.88
CA GLN A 58 -37.71 45.85 22.78
C GLN A 58 -37.53 44.69 21.78
N LEU A 59 -36.87 44.93 20.63
CA LEU A 59 -36.62 43.89 19.63
C LEU A 59 -35.41 43.02 19.97
N TYR A 60 -34.39 43.60 20.61
CA TYR A 60 -33.10 42.97 20.83
C TYR A 60 -33.20 41.60 21.55
N PRO A 61 -33.96 41.44 22.65
CA PRO A 61 -34.13 40.14 23.30
C PRO A 61 -34.81 39.09 22.41
N LEU A 62 -35.74 39.51 21.56
CA LEU A 62 -36.45 38.60 20.64
C LEU A 62 -35.55 38.13 19.50
N VAL A 63 -34.68 39.02 18.99
CA VAL A 63 -33.68 38.68 17.98
C VAL A 63 -32.60 37.75 18.55
N ILE A 64 -32.17 37.97 19.79
CA ILE A 64 -31.25 37.06 20.49
C ILE A 64 -31.92 35.69 20.69
N THR A 65 -33.17 35.65 21.14
CA THR A 65 -33.92 34.39 21.30
C THR A 65 -34.05 33.64 19.97
N LEU A 66 -34.31 34.35 18.86
CA LEU A 66 -34.37 33.75 17.52
C LEU A 66 -33.01 33.20 17.10
N LYS A 67 -31.93 33.94 17.35
CA LYS A 67 -30.55 33.51 17.08
C LYS A 67 -30.21 32.24 17.87
N ASP A 68 -30.60 32.16 19.14
CA ASP A 68 -30.37 30.99 19.99
C ASP A 68 -31.19 29.78 19.50
N CYS A 69 -32.47 29.98 19.15
CA CYS A 69 -33.32 28.95 18.53
C CYS A 69 -32.72 28.43 17.22
N MET A 70 -32.20 29.33 16.36
CA MET A 70 -31.49 28.94 15.14
C MET A 70 -30.18 28.20 15.45
N GLY A 71 -29.46 28.62 16.50
CA GLY A 71 -28.26 27.94 16.99
C GLY A 71 -28.52 26.49 17.40
N GLU A 72 -29.65 26.21 18.06
CA GLU A 72 -30.09 24.86 18.39
C GLU A 72 -30.38 24.02 17.13
N VAL A 73 -31.06 24.59 16.13
CA VAL A 73 -31.31 23.91 14.84
C VAL A 73 -30.00 23.56 14.15
N VAL A 74 -29.07 24.51 14.07
CA VAL A 74 -27.76 24.28 13.44
C VAL A 74 -26.98 23.20 14.19
N THR A 75 -27.00 23.21 15.52
CA THR A 75 -26.31 22.20 16.34
C THR A 75 -26.91 20.82 16.11
N ARG A 76 -28.25 20.71 16.09
CA ARG A 76 -28.95 19.46 15.81
C ARG A 76 -28.67 18.96 14.40
N ALA A 77 -28.68 19.83 13.40
CA ALA A 77 -28.32 19.48 12.03
C ALA A 77 -26.88 18.96 11.93
N LYS A 78 -25.91 19.60 12.61
CA LYS A 78 -24.52 19.12 12.68
C LYS A 78 -24.42 17.74 13.33
N GLN A 79 -25.12 17.52 14.44
CA GLN A 79 -25.14 16.22 15.12
C GLN A 79 -25.78 15.13 14.27
N SER A 80 -26.90 15.42 13.60
CA SER A 80 -27.55 14.50 12.67
C SER A 80 -26.66 14.17 11.48
N MET A 81 -25.97 15.15 10.90
CA MET A 81 -25.01 14.91 9.82
C MET A 81 -23.84 14.04 10.28
N ALA A 82 -23.26 14.33 11.46
CA ALA A 82 -22.20 13.50 12.03
C ALA A 82 -22.68 12.06 12.29
N PHE A 83 -23.91 11.89 12.78
CA PHE A 83 -24.52 10.57 12.97
C PHE A 83 -24.69 9.82 11.66
N VAL A 84 -25.19 10.47 10.60
CA VAL A 84 -25.34 9.85 9.27
C VAL A 84 -23.99 9.43 8.71
N LEU A 85 -22.97 10.29 8.80
CA LEU A 85 -21.60 9.95 8.39
C LEU A 85 -21.03 8.79 9.19
N LEU A 86 -21.24 8.75 10.50
CA LEU A 86 -20.83 7.63 11.35
C LEU A 86 -21.58 6.34 11.00
N GLN A 87 -22.87 6.43 10.66
CA GLN A 87 -23.67 5.28 10.25
C GLN A 87 -23.20 4.73 8.90
N GLU A 88 -22.87 5.60 7.95
CA GLU A 88 -22.29 5.22 6.65
C GLU A 88 -20.93 4.53 6.84
N LEU A 89 -20.06 5.07 7.69
CA LEU A 89 -18.79 4.45 8.07
C LEU A 89 -19.00 3.10 8.77
N ALA A 90 -19.99 2.99 9.66
CA ALA A 90 -20.29 1.77 10.39
C ALA A 90 -20.78 0.65 9.46
N CYS A 91 -21.54 0.98 8.40
CA CYS A 91 -21.95 0.01 7.38
C CYS A 91 -20.76 -0.56 6.60
N GLY A 92 -19.73 0.25 6.32
CA GLY A 92 -18.51 -0.19 5.62
C GLY A 92 -17.46 -0.87 6.52
N LEU A 93 -17.55 -0.69 7.84
CA LEU A 93 -16.54 -1.14 8.78
C LEU A 93 -16.29 -2.67 8.74
N PRO A 94 -17.31 -3.55 8.71
CA PRO A 94 -17.07 -4.99 8.63
C PRO A 94 -16.27 -5.39 7.39
N GLN A 95 -16.57 -4.79 6.23
CA GLN A 95 -15.88 -5.09 4.99
C GLN A 95 -14.44 -4.56 5.01
N CYS A 96 -14.22 -3.36 5.55
CA CYS A 96 -12.88 -2.80 5.76
C CYS A 96 -12.04 -3.69 6.71
N LEU A 97 -12.63 -4.20 7.79
CA LEU A 97 -11.97 -5.12 8.72
C LEU A 97 -11.61 -6.44 8.04
N MET A 98 -12.50 -7.01 7.22
CA MET A 98 -12.21 -8.23 6.46
C MET A 98 -11.09 -8.03 5.44
N LEU A 99 -11.10 -6.91 4.70
CA LEU A 99 -10.02 -6.57 3.77
C LEU A 99 -8.68 -6.35 4.48
N THR A 100 -8.73 -5.70 5.65
CA THR A 100 -7.54 -5.49 6.49
C THR A 100 -6.98 -6.83 6.97
N LEU A 101 -7.83 -7.74 7.46
CA LEU A 101 -7.41 -9.07 7.88
C LEU A 101 -6.81 -9.86 6.71
N ARG A 102 -7.44 -9.82 5.53
CA ARG A 102 -6.93 -10.48 4.32
C ARG A 102 -5.56 -9.93 3.93
N ARG A 103 -5.37 -8.61 3.99
CA ARG A 103 -4.08 -7.95 3.75
C ARG A 103 -3.02 -8.37 4.78
N ASP A 104 -3.36 -8.45 6.06
CA ASP A 104 -2.44 -8.89 7.11
C ASP A 104 -2.01 -10.35 6.92
N ILE A 105 -2.93 -11.24 6.56
CA ILE A 105 -2.64 -12.65 6.28
C ILE A 105 -1.66 -12.76 5.13
N VAL A 106 -1.96 -12.09 4.01
CA VAL A 106 -1.12 -12.13 2.81
C VAL A 106 0.26 -11.50 3.06
N PHE A 107 0.31 -10.40 3.81
CA PHE A 107 1.57 -9.79 4.21
C PHE A 107 2.40 -10.74 5.08
N SER A 108 1.80 -11.40 6.08
CA SER A 108 2.52 -12.35 6.95
C SER A 108 3.11 -13.53 6.17
N GLN A 109 2.37 -14.01 5.18
CA GLN A 109 2.76 -15.05 4.23
C GLN A 109 3.97 -14.61 3.39
N ALA A 110 3.90 -13.43 2.78
CA ALA A 110 4.99 -12.88 1.99
C ALA A 110 6.24 -12.57 2.84
N LEU A 111 6.03 -12.05 4.06
CA LEU A 111 7.09 -11.73 5.02
C LEU A 111 7.85 -12.98 5.46
N ALA A 112 7.15 -14.09 5.75
CA ALA A 112 7.80 -15.34 6.11
C ALA A 112 8.75 -15.82 5.01
N GLY A 113 8.32 -15.76 3.75
CA GLY A 113 9.18 -16.07 2.59
C GLY A 113 10.39 -15.13 2.51
N LEU A 114 10.16 -13.82 2.63
CA LEU A 114 11.21 -12.80 2.60
C LEU A 114 12.28 -13.03 3.68
N VAL A 115 11.87 -13.28 4.92
CA VAL A 115 12.79 -13.52 6.04
C VAL A 115 13.66 -14.75 5.78
N CYS A 116 13.06 -15.85 5.33
CA CYS A 116 13.82 -17.05 4.96
C CYS A 116 14.81 -16.78 3.82
N GLY A 117 14.37 -16.11 2.75
CA GLY A 117 15.25 -15.78 1.62
C GLY A 117 16.38 -14.83 2.01
N PHE A 118 16.10 -13.85 2.87
CA PHE A 118 17.11 -12.94 3.42
C PHE A 118 18.15 -13.72 4.24
N ILE A 119 17.73 -14.60 5.14
CA ILE A 119 18.63 -15.42 5.96
C ILE A 119 19.54 -16.27 5.07
N ILE A 120 18.97 -16.99 4.08
CA ILE A 120 19.75 -17.81 3.15
C ILE A 120 20.74 -16.96 2.35
N LYS A 121 20.30 -15.81 1.82
CA LYS A 121 21.15 -14.91 1.05
C LYS A 121 22.27 -14.31 1.90
N LEU A 122 21.97 -13.93 3.14
CA LEU A 122 22.95 -13.42 4.09
C LEU A 122 24.02 -14.48 4.36
N HIS A 123 23.63 -15.72 4.70
CA HIS A 123 24.57 -16.81 4.98
C HIS A 123 25.45 -17.16 3.79
N THR A 124 24.88 -17.23 2.58
CA THR A 124 25.63 -17.52 1.35
C THR A 124 26.51 -16.36 0.89
N GLY A 125 26.15 -15.13 1.24
CA GLY A 125 26.85 -13.90 0.86
C GLY A 125 27.87 -13.38 1.88
N LEU A 126 28.10 -14.03 3.02
CA LEU A 126 29.01 -13.54 4.08
C LEU A 126 30.45 -13.30 3.62
N HIS A 127 30.89 -14.00 2.57
CA HIS A 127 32.25 -13.87 2.03
C HIS A 127 32.32 -12.93 0.81
N ASP A 128 31.19 -12.51 0.27
CA ASP A 128 31.13 -11.59 -0.86
C ASP A 128 31.11 -10.14 -0.35
N GLN A 129 32.27 -9.48 -0.43
CA GLN A 129 32.42 -8.09 -0.01
C GLN A 129 31.58 -7.13 -0.85
N GLY A 130 31.39 -7.41 -2.14
CA GLY A 130 30.55 -6.59 -3.02
C GLY A 130 29.08 -6.66 -2.61
N PHE A 131 28.60 -7.86 -2.30
CA PHE A 131 27.25 -8.05 -1.75
C PHE A 131 27.07 -7.36 -0.40
N LEU A 132 27.99 -7.53 0.55
CA LEU A 132 27.88 -6.89 1.87
C LEU A 132 27.93 -5.36 1.77
N GLN A 133 28.72 -4.82 0.85
CA GLN A 133 28.76 -3.39 0.56
C GLN A 133 27.42 -2.90 -0.03
N GLN A 134 26.88 -3.63 -1.01
CA GLN A 134 25.57 -3.33 -1.59
C GLN A 134 24.47 -3.36 -0.54
N LEU A 135 24.46 -4.38 0.30
CA LEU A 135 23.41 -4.64 1.28
C LEU A 135 23.23 -3.46 2.24
N HIS A 136 24.33 -2.88 2.74
CA HIS A 136 24.26 -1.77 3.68
C HIS A 136 24.21 -0.39 3.01
N THR A 137 24.62 -0.25 1.74
CA THR A 137 24.67 1.05 1.03
C THR A 137 23.40 1.35 0.24
N VAL A 138 22.90 0.32 -0.47
CA VAL A 138 21.75 0.39 -1.36
C VAL A 138 20.56 -0.34 -0.74
N GLY A 139 20.78 -1.58 -0.31
CA GLY A 139 19.73 -2.51 0.10
C GLY A 139 19.70 -3.76 -0.78
N LEU A 140 18.65 -4.57 -0.63
CA LEU A 140 18.50 -5.85 -1.30
C LEU A 140 17.30 -5.82 -2.26
N LEU A 141 17.54 -6.14 -3.53
CA LEU A 141 16.48 -6.40 -4.50
C LEU A 141 15.87 -7.78 -4.24
N VAL A 142 14.55 -7.85 -4.24
CA VAL A 142 13.81 -9.10 -4.06
C VAL A 142 12.80 -9.25 -5.17
N GLN A 143 13.05 -10.18 -6.09
CA GLN A 143 12.18 -10.43 -7.24
C GLN A 143 11.26 -11.61 -6.98
N TYR A 144 9.96 -11.35 -7.05
CA TYR A 144 8.90 -12.35 -7.03
C TYR A 144 8.46 -12.64 -8.46
N GLU A 145 8.48 -13.91 -8.80
CA GLU A 145 8.05 -14.49 -10.06
C GLU A 145 6.66 -15.08 -9.88
N GLY A 146 5.64 -14.45 -10.45
CA GLY A 146 4.25 -14.91 -10.41
C GLY A 146 3.88 -15.73 -11.65
N LEU A 147 3.36 -16.94 -11.43
CA LEU A 147 2.87 -17.83 -12.50
C LEU A 147 1.34 -17.94 -12.54
N LEU A 148 0.64 -17.02 -11.86
CA LEU A 148 -0.82 -17.01 -11.70
C LEU A 148 -1.51 -16.51 -12.96
N SER A 149 -2.62 -17.12 -13.32
CA SER A 149 -3.46 -16.61 -14.43
C SER A 149 -4.35 -15.45 -13.99
N THR A 150 -4.64 -14.52 -14.90
CA THR A 150 -5.61 -13.43 -14.68
C THR A 150 -7.06 -13.86 -14.87
N TYR A 151 -7.38 -15.11 -14.54
CA TYR A 151 -8.71 -15.68 -14.72
C TYR A 151 -9.22 -16.33 -13.44
N SER A 152 -10.52 -16.15 -13.16
CA SER A 152 -11.22 -16.80 -12.05
C SER A 152 -10.51 -16.58 -10.71
N GLU A 153 -10.37 -17.62 -9.90
CA GLU A 153 -9.79 -17.54 -8.55
C GLU A 153 -8.33 -17.08 -8.52
N GLU A 154 -7.53 -17.38 -9.56
CA GLU A 154 -6.13 -16.96 -9.60
C GLU A 154 -5.97 -15.44 -9.80
N ALA A 155 -6.96 -14.76 -10.39
CA ALA A 155 -6.95 -13.31 -10.52
C ALA A 155 -6.98 -12.62 -9.15
N GLY A 156 -7.90 -13.03 -8.27
CA GLY A 156 -7.98 -12.49 -6.91
C GLY A 156 -6.79 -12.87 -6.02
N MET A 157 -6.11 -13.99 -6.31
CA MET A 157 -4.83 -14.33 -5.67
C MET A 157 -3.71 -13.39 -6.14
N LEU A 158 -3.69 -13.01 -7.42
CA LEU A 158 -2.72 -12.08 -7.97
C LEU A 158 -2.89 -10.67 -7.39
N GLU A 159 -4.13 -10.21 -7.21
CA GLU A 159 -4.43 -8.92 -6.55
C GLU A 159 -3.89 -8.89 -5.12
N ASP A 160 -4.17 -9.93 -4.33
CA ASP A 160 -3.62 -10.08 -2.97
C ASP A 160 -2.10 -10.07 -2.97
N MET A 161 -1.51 -10.89 -3.84
CA MET A 161 -0.07 -11.05 -3.96
C MET A 161 0.61 -9.72 -4.29
N ALA A 162 0.04 -8.94 -5.22
CA ALA A 162 0.57 -7.63 -5.58
C ALA A 162 0.60 -6.67 -4.40
N VAL A 163 -0.50 -6.58 -3.64
CA VAL A 163 -0.57 -5.71 -2.44
C VAL A 163 0.37 -6.19 -1.34
N GLY A 164 0.36 -7.50 -1.04
CA GLY A 164 1.19 -8.07 0.01
C GLY A 164 2.69 -7.93 -0.24
N ILE A 165 3.12 -8.11 -1.49
CA ILE A 165 4.52 -7.93 -1.89
C ILE A 165 4.90 -6.46 -1.87
N SER A 166 4.03 -5.57 -2.35
CA SER A 166 4.25 -4.12 -2.27
C SER A 166 4.45 -3.67 -0.82
N ASP A 167 3.69 -4.21 0.14
CA ASP A 167 3.85 -3.88 1.56
C ASP A 167 5.18 -4.31 2.17
N LEU A 168 5.91 -5.25 1.56
CA LEU A 168 7.24 -5.64 2.04
C LEU A 168 8.26 -4.50 1.99
N GLN A 169 8.01 -3.44 1.22
CA GLN A 169 8.84 -2.22 1.22
C GLN A 169 8.87 -1.53 2.60
N LYS A 170 7.89 -1.82 3.46
CA LYS A 170 7.78 -1.30 4.84
C LYS A 170 8.64 -2.08 5.83
N VAL A 171 9.31 -3.14 5.37
CA VAL A 171 10.12 -4.06 6.19
C VAL A 171 11.59 -3.70 6.07
N MET A 172 12.23 -3.55 7.22
CA MET A 172 13.66 -3.31 7.36
C MET A 172 14.30 -4.47 8.10
N PHE A 173 15.50 -4.86 7.69
CA PHE A 173 16.27 -5.88 8.39
C PHE A 173 17.35 -5.25 9.25
N LYS A 174 17.65 -5.88 10.38
CA LYS A 174 18.78 -5.55 11.24
C LYS A 174 19.47 -6.85 11.62
N VAL A 175 20.78 -6.92 11.47
CA VAL A 175 21.54 -8.11 11.85
C VAL A 175 22.10 -7.89 13.26
N ILE A 176 21.94 -8.87 14.13
CA ILE A 176 22.43 -8.82 15.51
C ILE A 176 23.22 -10.08 15.83
N GLU A 177 24.16 -9.96 16.76
CA GLU A 177 24.87 -11.10 17.31
C GLU A 177 23.92 -11.92 18.21
N ALA A 178 23.88 -13.23 17.98
CA ALA A 178 23.07 -14.14 18.76
C ALA A 178 23.57 -14.25 20.21
N LYS A 179 22.65 -14.07 21.17
CA LYS A 179 22.96 -14.19 22.61
C LYS A 179 22.72 -15.60 23.15
N SER A 180 21.96 -16.41 22.42
CA SER A 180 21.62 -17.80 22.73
C SER A 180 21.79 -18.67 21.48
N GLU A 181 21.62 -19.98 21.62
CA GLU A 181 21.63 -20.91 20.48
C GLU A 181 20.32 -20.88 19.66
N ASP A 182 19.34 -20.05 20.04
CA ASP A 182 18.08 -19.89 19.32
C ASP A 182 18.16 -18.73 18.30
N PHE A 183 18.40 -19.07 17.03
CA PHE A 183 18.57 -18.11 15.93
C PHE A 183 17.25 -17.62 15.31
N LEU A 184 16.16 -17.59 16.10
CA LEU A 184 14.86 -17.17 15.57
C LEU A 184 14.83 -15.66 15.28
N PRO A 185 14.25 -15.24 14.14
CA PRO A 185 14.11 -13.82 13.83
C PRO A 185 13.11 -13.16 14.78
N ILE A 186 13.41 -11.93 15.21
CA ILE A 186 12.55 -11.14 16.10
C ILE A 186 11.86 -10.06 15.29
N ILE A 187 10.52 -10.02 15.34
CA ILE A 187 9.71 -9.05 14.60
C ILE A 187 9.26 -7.95 15.56
N THR A 188 9.58 -6.70 15.22
CA THR A 188 9.15 -5.51 15.96
C THR A 188 8.54 -4.47 15.02
N GLY A 189 7.78 -3.52 15.56
CA GLY A 189 7.22 -2.40 14.79
C GLY A 189 5.70 -2.43 14.64
N ARG A 190 5.21 -1.73 13.61
CA ARG A 190 3.78 -1.55 13.29
C ARG A 190 3.57 -1.75 11.79
N ARG A 191 2.32 -1.78 11.32
CA ARG A 191 1.96 -2.01 9.91
C ARG A 191 2.73 -1.17 8.88
N GLU A 192 3.03 0.09 9.21
CA GLU A 192 3.75 0.99 8.30
C GLU A 192 5.28 0.91 8.41
N HIS A 193 5.80 0.22 9.43
CA HIS A 193 7.23 0.11 9.66
C HIS A 193 7.55 -1.11 10.53
N TYR A 194 8.07 -2.17 9.90
CA TYR A 194 8.52 -3.38 10.57
C TYR A 194 10.04 -3.43 10.58
N ILE A 195 10.60 -3.90 11.71
CA ILE A 195 12.03 -4.20 11.84
C ILE A 195 12.16 -5.68 12.20
N ILE A 196 12.86 -6.42 11.36
CA ILE A 196 13.19 -7.83 11.54
C ILE A 196 14.63 -7.93 12.01
N GLU A 197 14.84 -8.37 13.25
CA GLU A 197 16.16 -8.65 13.77
C GLU A 197 16.54 -10.10 13.46
N VAL A 198 17.59 -10.29 12.66
CA VAL A 198 18.14 -11.59 12.28
C VAL A 198 19.39 -11.86 13.09
N GLN A 199 19.40 -12.99 13.79
CA GLN A 199 20.48 -13.37 14.69
C GLN A 199 21.52 -14.20 13.93
N LEU A 200 22.80 -13.84 14.08
CA LEU A 200 23.92 -14.62 13.57
C LEU A 200 24.84 -15.10 14.71
N PRO A 201 25.40 -16.31 14.61
CA PRO A 201 26.47 -16.75 15.51
C PRO A 201 27.66 -15.78 15.50
N ALA A 202 28.33 -15.60 16.64
CA ALA A 202 29.47 -14.67 16.81
C ALA A 202 30.49 -14.75 15.65
N LYS A 203 30.93 -15.97 15.30
CA LYS A 203 31.90 -16.20 14.21
C LYS A 203 31.44 -15.67 12.84
N MET A 204 30.14 -15.73 12.56
CA MET A 204 29.58 -15.21 11.31
C MET A 204 29.35 -13.70 11.39
N PHE A 205 28.92 -13.21 12.55
CA PHE A 205 28.70 -11.79 12.81
C PHE A 205 30.01 -10.98 12.66
N GLU A 206 31.15 -11.55 13.07
CA GLU A 206 32.48 -10.95 12.92
C GLU A 206 32.87 -10.66 11.45
N LEU A 207 32.33 -11.42 10.48
CA LEU A 207 32.60 -11.24 9.06
C LEU A 207 31.90 -10.02 8.45
N LEU A 208 30.90 -9.47 9.14
CA LEU A 208 30.10 -8.36 8.61
C LEU A 208 30.88 -7.02 8.58
N PRO A 209 30.48 -6.07 7.73
CA PRO A 209 30.96 -4.70 7.79
C PRO A 209 30.54 -4.02 9.10
N GLN A 210 31.33 -3.03 9.51
CA GLN A 210 31.14 -2.33 10.79
C GLN A 210 29.76 -1.63 10.85
N GLU A 211 29.28 -1.09 9.73
CA GLU A 211 27.98 -0.44 9.62
C GLU A 211 26.84 -1.39 9.99
N ILE A 212 26.92 -2.65 9.54
CA ILE A 212 25.90 -3.66 9.85
C ILE A 212 26.00 -4.07 11.33
N LYS A 213 27.23 -4.22 11.86
CA LYS A 213 27.46 -4.55 13.27
C LYS A 213 26.93 -3.47 14.22
N GLU A 214 27.01 -2.21 13.82
CA GLU A 214 26.47 -1.06 14.55
C GLU A 214 24.93 -0.96 14.48
N GLY A 215 24.27 -1.89 13.79
CA GLY A 215 22.82 -2.00 13.73
C GLY A 215 22.17 -1.18 12.63
N LYS A 216 22.89 -0.89 11.53
CA LYS A 216 22.32 -0.22 10.36
C LYS A 216 21.13 -1.01 9.81
N LEU A 217 20.04 -0.30 9.57
CA LEU A 217 18.83 -0.88 9.00
C LEU A 217 19.00 -1.09 7.49
N LEU A 218 18.69 -2.30 7.03
CA LEU A 218 18.85 -2.77 5.66
C LEU A 218 17.50 -2.73 4.94
N ARG A 219 17.44 -2.03 3.81
CA ARG A 219 16.23 -1.84 3.01
C ARG A 219 16.00 -2.98 2.05
N MET A 220 14.75 -3.39 1.89
CA MET A 220 14.33 -4.36 0.89
C MET A 220 13.56 -3.66 -0.24
N TYR A 221 13.80 -4.08 -1.48
CA TYR A 221 13.14 -3.58 -2.67
C TYR A 221 12.40 -4.74 -3.36
N PRO A 222 11.15 -5.02 -2.96
CA PRO A 222 10.35 -6.06 -3.57
C PRO A 222 9.87 -5.63 -4.96
N VAL A 223 9.98 -6.51 -5.94
CA VAL A 223 9.39 -6.34 -7.28
C VAL A 223 8.68 -7.63 -7.70
N LEU A 224 7.51 -7.50 -8.32
CA LEU A 224 6.67 -8.61 -8.79
C LEU A 224 6.55 -8.57 -10.32
N PHE A 225 6.93 -9.66 -10.98
CA PHE A 225 6.62 -9.89 -12.39
C PHE A 225 5.76 -11.14 -12.52
N ASN A 226 4.58 -11.00 -13.13
CA ASN A 226 3.64 -12.09 -13.33
C ASN A 226 3.44 -12.41 -14.81
N VAL A 227 3.49 -13.70 -15.15
CA VAL A 227 3.03 -14.23 -16.44
C VAL A 227 2.28 -15.52 -16.17
N GLY A 228 0.97 -15.54 -16.42
CA GLY A 228 0.17 -16.76 -16.27
C GLY A 228 0.64 -17.88 -17.22
N ILE A 229 0.95 -19.07 -16.68
CA ILE A 229 1.34 -20.23 -17.49
C ILE A 229 0.39 -21.41 -17.22
N ASN A 230 -0.84 -21.32 -17.69
CA ASN A 230 -1.81 -22.42 -17.68
C ASN A 230 -2.86 -22.25 -18.81
N GLU A 231 -3.81 -23.17 -18.91
CA GLU A 231 -4.92 -23.08 -19.89
C GLU A 231 -5.86 -21.90 -19.59
N GLN A 232 -6.08 -21.60 -18.31
CA GLN A 232 -6.91 -20.47 -17.88
C GLN A 232 -6.35 -19.12 -18.33
N GLN A 233 -5.02 -18.96 -18.40
CA GLN A 233 -4.39 -17.80 -18.98
C GLN A 233 -4.66 -17.71 -20.48
N THR A 234 -4.68 -18.84 -21.20
CA THR A 234 -5.08 -18.82 -22.62
C THR A 234 -6.51 -18.32 -22.79
N LEU A 235 -7.41 -18.65 -21.86
CA LEU A 235 -8.78 -18.12 -21.84
C LEU A 235 -8.79 -16.63 -21.53
N ALA A 236 -8.01 -16.17 -20.54
CA ALA A 236 -7.87 -14.75 -20.23
C ALA A 236 -7.38 -13.93 -21.42
N GLU A 237 -6.32 -14.37 -22.10
CA GLU A 237 -5.77 -13.68 -23.27
C GLU A 237 -6.71 -13.64 -24.47
N ARG A 238 -7.65 -14.59 -24.58
CA ARG A 238 -8.59 -14.67 -25.70
C ARG A 238 -9.93 -14.01 -25.42
N PHE A 239 -10.42 -14.10 -24.19
CA PHE A 239 -11.80 -13.77 -23.82
C PHE A 239 -11.93 -13.00 -22.50
N GLY A 240 -10.84 -12.88 -21.74
CA GLY A 240 -10.83 -12.21 -20.44
C GLY A 240 -10.02 -10.91 -20.45
N ASP A 241 -9.57 -10.53 -19.27
CA ASP A 241 -8.81 -9.30 -19.05
C ASP A 241 -7.39 -9.63 -18.55
N THR A 242 -6.39 -9.02 -19.19
CA THR A 242 -4.97 -9.12 -18.82
C THR A 242 -4.40 -7.81 -18.27
N THR A 243 -5.23 -6.76 -18.14
CA THR A 243 -4.80 -5.42 -17.71
C THR A 243 -4.18 -5.44 -16.32
N LEU A 244 -4.70 -6.24 -15.38
CA LEU A 244 -4.10 -6.39 -14.04
C LEU A 244 -2.64 -6.84 -14.12
N GLN A 245 -2.35 -7.87 -14.92
CA GLN A 245 -0.97 -8.36 -15.11
C GLN A 245 -0.10 -7.32 -15.82
N GLU A 246 -0.63 -6.65 -16.85
CA GLU A 246 0.08 -5.60 -17.58
C GLU A 246 0.47 -4.44 -16.65
N ASN A 247 -0.47 -3.97 -15.83
CA ASN A 247 -0.24 -2.89 -14.87
C ASN A 247 0.78 -3.29 -13.80
N ILE A 248 0.64 -4.48 -13.20
CA ILE A 248 1.62 -5.00 -12.24
C ILE A 248 3.02 -5.02 -12.84
N ASN A 249 3.18 -5.62 -14.03
CA ASN A 249 4.50 -5.72 -14.67
C ASN A 249 5.07 -4.35 -15.03
N GLN A 250 4.23 -3.42 -15.48
CA GLN A 250 4.66 -2.07 -15.84
C GLN A 250 5.07 -1.24 -14.63
N GLU A 251 4.31 -1.28 -13.54
CA GLU A 251 4.65 -0.61 -12.27
C GLU A 251 5.97 -1.16 -11.69
N ASN A 252 6.12 -2.50 -11.66
CA ASN A 252 7.30 -3.15 -11.11
C ASN A 252 8.55 -2.98 -11.98
N LEU A 253 8.39 -2.75 -13.29
CA LEU A 253 9.49 -2.32 -14.15
C LEU A 253 10.05 -0.97 -13.70
N GLU A 254 9.20 -0.01 -13.37
CA GLU A 254 9.66 1.31 -12.92
C GLU A 254 10.36 1.21 -11.55
N LEU A 255 9.83 0.41 -10.61
CA LEU A 255 10.51 0.12 -9.34
C LEU A 255 11.90 -0.52 -9.55
N LEU A 256 12.00 -1.47 -10.49
CA LEU A 256 13.27 -2.09 -10.83
C LEU A 256 14.27 -1.10 -11.44
N LYS A 257 13.80 -0.19 -12.32
CA LYS A 257 14.64 0.87 -12.89
C LYS A 257 15.12 1.85 -11.82
N GLU A 258 14.26 2.22 -10.87
CA GLU A 258 14.63 3.08 -9.74
C GLU A 258 15.71 2.42 -8.87
N TYR A 259 15.55 1.13 -8.56
CA TYR A 259 16.57 0.38 -7.83
C TYR A 259 17.88 0.30 -8.61
N TYR A 260 17.84 0.01 -9.92
CA TYR A 260 19.02 -0.04 -10.77
C TYR A 260 19.77 1.31 -10.82
N LYS A 261 19.02 2.41 -10.89
CA LYS A 261 19.59 3.77 -10.84
C LYS A 261 20.28 4.01 -9.49
N LEU A 262 19.60 3.72 -8.39
CA LEU A 262 20.15 3.85 -7.04
C LEU A 262 21.42 3.01 -6.85
N PHE A 263 21.42 1.79 -7.37
CA PHE A 263 22.58 0.90 -7.35
C PHE A 263 23.76 1.52 -8.11
N THR A 264 23.54 1.96 -9.34
CA THR A 264 24.58 2.53 -10.20
C THR A 264 25.15 3.84 -9.65
N GLU A 265 24.35 4.64 -8.95
CA GLU A 265 24.79 5.89 -8.31
C GLU A 265 25.67 5.65 -7.08
N LYS A 266 25.45 4.56 -6.36
CA LYS A 266 26.07 4.32 -5.04
C LYS A 266 27.13 3.22 -5.00
N MET A 267 27.15 2.33 -5.99
CA MET A 267 28.05 1.19 -6.05
C MET A 267 29.08 1.37 -7.15
N PRO A 268 30.36 1.04 -6.90
CA PRO A 268 31.35 0.98 -7.98
C PRO A 268 31.03 -0.20 -8.92
N PRO A 269 31.41 -0.11 -10.20
CA PRO A 269 31.07 -1.11 -11.22
C PRO A 269 31.64 -2.51 -10.93
N ASP A 270 32.70 -2.61 -10.13
CA ASP A 270 33.38 -3.86 -9.79
C ASP A 270 32.66 -4.71 -8.72
N CYS A 271 31.58 -4.18 -8.11
CA CYS A 271 30.81 -4.90 -7.08
C CYS A 271 29.77 -5.89 -7.64
N LEU A 272 29.61 -5.97 -8.97
CA LEU A 272 28.71 -6.92 -9.61
C LEU A 272 29.35 -8.31 -9.68
N PRO A 273 28.58 -9.41 -9.55
CA PRO A 273 29.14 -10.74 -9.72
C PRO A 273 29.67 -10.93 -11.14
N HIS A 274 30.82 -11.59 -11.26
CA HIS A 274 31.43 -11.90 -12.54
C HIS A 274 30.71 -13.09 -13.19
N PHE A 275 29.76 -12.81 -14.09
CA PHE A 275 29.11 -13.84 -14.90
C PHE A 275 29.85 -14.04 -16.23
N GLN A 276 29.85 -15.28 -16.74
CA GLN A 276 30.49 -15.61 -18.04
C GLN A 276 29.83 -14.88 -19.22
N GLU A 277 28.52 -14.61 -19.14
CA GLU A 277 27.80 -13.76 -20.10
C GLU A 277 27.84 -12.28 -19.68
N GLN A 278 28.67 -11.49 -20.37
CA GLN A 278 28.71 -10.02 -20.28
C GLN A 278 27.51 -9.36 -21.01
N ASN A 279 26.29 -9.79 -20.71
CA ASN A 279 25.11 -9.01 -21.10
C ASN A 279 25.06 -7.75 -20.26
N ASP A 280 25.01 -6.59 -20.93
CA ASP A 280 24.85 -5.27 -20.31
C ASP A 280 23.51 -5.20 -19.56
N LEU A 281 23.55 -4.86 -18.28
CA LEU A 281 22.36 -4.71 -17.42
C LEU A 281 21.39 -3.69 -17.99
N LYS A 282 21.89 -2.62 -18.59
CA LYS A 282 21.06 -1.59 -19.23
C LYS A 282 20.31 -2.18 -20.43
N GLY A 283 21.00 -2.92 -21.29
CA GLY A 283 20.37 -3.63 -22.41
C GLY A 283 19.32 -4.65 -21.97
N LEU A 284 19.56 -5.38 -20.87
CA LEU A 284 18.56 -6.29 -20.29
C LEU A 284 17.30 -5.56 -19.80
N LEU A 285 17.45 -4.39 -19.16
CA LEU A 285 16.31 -3.56 -18.73
C LEU A 285 15.52 -3.00 -19.92
N GLU A 286 16.20 -2.57 -20.98
CA GLU A 286 15.57 -2.11 -22.22
C GLU A 286 14.80 -3.26 -22.90
N ASN A 287 15.38 -4.46 -22.96
CA ASN A 287 14.72 -5.66 -23.48
C ASN A 287 13.50 -6.06 -22.64
N LEU A 288 13.58 -5.92 -21.30
CA LEU A 288 12.45 -6.19 -20.41
C LEU A 288 11.32 -5.19 -20.66
N HIS A 289 11.65 -3.90 -20.80
CA HIS A 289 10.69 -2.86 -21.16
C HIS A 289 10.00 -3.17 -22.49
N GLN A 290 10.76 -3.49 -23.54
CA GLN A 290 10.20 -3.86 -24.84
C GLN A 290 9.28 -5.09 -24.75
N ASN A 291 9.67 -6.12 -23.99
CA ASN A 291 8.88 -7.34 -23.84
C ASN A 291 7.56 -7.13 -23.09
N ILE A 292 7.53 -6.22 -22.12
CA ILE A 292 6.30 -5.80 -21.43
C ILE A 292 5.37 -5.06 -22.40
N GLN A 293 5.93 -4.21 -23.26
CA GLN A 293 5.17 -3.43 -24.24
C GLN A 293 4.71 -4.25 -25.47
N ALA A 294 5.41 -5.33 -25.81
CA ALA A 294 5.16 -6.14 -27.00
C ALA A 294 3.85 -6.94 -26.98
N LYS A 295 3.13 -7.00 -25.84
CA LYS A 295 1.84 -7.71 -25.66
C LYS A 295 1.81 -9.11 -26.28
N LYS A 296 2.94 -9.83 -26.19
CA LYS A 296 3.08 -11.21 -26.68
C LYS A 296 2.34 -12.17 -25.74
N ARG A 297 1.64 -13.15 -26.30
CA ARG A 297 0.96 -14.20 -25.52
C ARG A 297 1.95 -14.98 -24.66
N LYS A 298 1.63 -15.15 -23.38
CA LYS A 298 2.44 -15.83 -22.36
C LYS A 298 3.92 -15.51 -22.52
N ASN A 299 4.24 -14.22 -22.49
CA ASN A 299 5.61 -13.78 -22.74
C ASN A 299 6.56 -14.14 -21.59
N VAL A 300 7.04 -15.38 -21.59
CA VAL A 300 7.95 -15.93 -20.57
C VAL A 300 9.32 -15.24 -20.57
N GLU A 301 9.67 -14.51 -21.64
CA GLU A 301 10.89 -13.70 -21.69
C GLU A 301 10.90 -12.61 -20.61
N ILE A 302 9.74 -12.09 -20.22
CA ILE A 302 9.62 -11.13 -19.10
C ILE A 302 10.19 -11.75 -17.82
N MET A 303 9.82 -13.00 -17.53
CA MET A 303 10.26 -13.70 -16.32
C MET A 303 11.76 -13.99 -16.38
N TRP A 304 12.24 -14.47 -17.53
CA TRP A 304 13.65 -14.77 -17.72
C TRP A 304 14.54 -13.51 -17.62
N LEU A 305 14.13 -12.41 -18.24
CA LEU A 305 14.84 -11.12 -18.17
C LEU A 305 14.85 -10.58 -16.74
N ALA A 306 13.70 -10.53 -16.07
CA ALA A 306 13.62 -10.07 -14.67
C ALA A 306 14.49 -10.93 -13.74
N ALA A 307 14.49 -12.24 -13.95
CA ALA A 307 15.31 -13.18 -13.19
C ALA A 307 16.81 -12.94 -13.40
N THR A 308 17.25 -12.79 -14.65
CA THR A 308 18.65 -12.54 -15.01
C THR A 308 19.13 -11.20 -14.46
N ILE A 309 18.31 -10.13 -14.56
CA ILE A 309 18.61 -8.83 -13.98
C ILE A 309 18.75 -8.94 -12.47
N CYS A 310 17.82 -9.63 -11.80
CA CYS A 310 17.87 -9.80 -10.35
C CYS A 310 19.15 -10.52 -9.88
N ARG A 311 19.54 -11.62 -10.55
CA ARG A 311 20.80 -12.32 -10.23
C ARG A 311 22.03 -11.44 -10.44
N LYS A 312 22.08 -10.72 -11.57
CA LYS A 312 23.16 -9.78 -11.85
C LYS A 312 23.26 -8.67 -10.80
N LEU A 313 22.15 -8.26 -10.19
CA LEU A 313 22.09 -7.28 -9.11
C LEU A 313 22.19 -7.90 -7.70
N ASN A 314 22.70 -9.13 -7.56
CA ASN A 314 22.83 -9.82 -6.27
C ASN A 314 21.53 -9.96 -5.48
N GLY A 315 20.38 -9.91 -6.15
CA GLY A 315 19.07 -10.00 -5.52
C GLY A 315 18.68 -11.41 -5.06
N VAL A 316 17.53 -11.48 -4.40
CA VAL A 316 16.86 -12.74 -4.01
C VAL A 316 15.69 -12.99 -4.93
N ARG A 317 15.46 -14.24 -5.28
CA ARG A 317 14.36 -14.63 -6.16
C ARG A 317 13.40 -15.59 -5.47
N PHE A 318 12.11 -15.38 -5.72
CA PHE A 318 11.01 -16.21 -5.26
C PHE A 318 10.15 -16.61 -6.45
N THR A 319 9.74 -17.88 -6.52
CA THR A 319 8.83 -18.37 -7.55
C THR A 319 7.51 -18.81 -6.93
N CYS A 320 6.42 -18.21 -7.39
CA CYS A 320 5.10 -18.36 -6.79
C CYS A 320 4.08 -18.81 -7.84
N CYS A 321 3.32 -19.86 -7.50
CA CYS A 321 2.11 -20.25 -8.22
C CYS A 321 1.04 -20.69 -7.20
N LYS A 322 -0.18 -20.98 -7.66
CA LYS A 322 -1.31 -21.32 -6.79
C LYS A 322 -1.01 -22.42 -5.76
N SER A 323 -0.39 -23.52 -6.18
CA SER A 323 -0.17 -24.71 -5.34
C SER A 323 1.30 -24.98 -4.99
N ALA A 324 2.22 -24.18 -5.53
CA ALA A 324 3.66 -24.39 -5.44
C ALA A 324 4.12 -25.82 -5.83
N LYS A 325 3.39 -26.49 -6.73
CA LYS A 325 3.72 -27.85 -7.19
C LYS A 325 4.20 -27.84 -8.63
N ASP A 326 3.31 -27.99 -9.60
CA ASP A 326 3.69 -28.31 -10.98
C ASP A 326 4.39 -27.12 -11.67
N ARG A 327 3.74 -25.95 -11.71
CA ARG A 327 4.32 -24.75 -12.37
C ARG A 327 5.59 -24.26 -11.65
N THR A 328 5.59 -24.27 -10.33
CA THR A 328 6.76 -23.86 -9.53
C THR A 328 7.93 -24.82 -9.76
N SER A 329 7.72 -26.14 -9.63
CA SER A 329 8.78 -27.13 -9.87
C SER A 329 9.31 -27.03 -11.30
N MET A 330 8.44 -26.86 -12.30
CA MET A 330 8.86 -26.70 -13.69
C MET A 330 9.71 -25.46 -13.94
N SER A 331 9.38 -24.32 -13.30
CA SER A 331 10.15 -23.07 -13.39
C SER A 331 11.49 -23.21 -12.64
N VAL A 332 11.46 -23.66 -11.38
CA VAL A 332 12.65 -23.81 -10.53
C VAL A 332 13.66 -24.79 -11.16
N THR A 333 13.22 -25.96 -11.64
CA THR A 333 14.13 -26.92 -12.28
C THR A 333 14.76 -26.36 -13.55
N LEU A 334 13.98 -25.65 -14.38
CA LEU A 334 14.49 -25.00 -15.59
C LEU A 334 15.52 -23.92 -15.24
N GLU A 335 15.24 -23.15 -14.20
CA GLU A 335 16.14 -22.14 -13.68
C GLU A 335 17.45 -22.75 -13.18
N GLN A 336 17.40 -23.76 -12.32
CA GLN A 336 18.59 -24.41 -11.77
C GLN A 336 19.46 -25.00 -12.89
N CYS A 337 18.86 -25.64 -13.90
CA CYS A 337 19.61 -26.10 -15.07
C CYS A 337 20.22 -24.95 -15.88
N SER A 338 19.53 -23.82 -15.98
CA SER A 338 20.07 -22.63 -16.67
C SER A 338 21.27 -22.06 -15.93
N ILE A 339 21.21 -21.95 -14.60
CA ILE A 339 22.34 -21.55 -13.75
C ILE A 339 23.52 -22.52 -13.92
N LEU A 340 23.27 -23.83 -13.91
CA LEU A 340 24.33 -24.82 -14.16
C LEU A 340 25.01 -24.64 -15.52
N ARG A 341 24.25 -24.31 -16.56
CA ARG A 341 24.78 -24.02 -17.89
C ARG A 341 25.59 -22.73 -17.92
N ASP A 342 25.05 -21.68 -17.33
CA ASP A 342 25.57 -20.31 -17.49
C ASP A 342 26.72 -20.01 -16.51
N GLU A 343 26.75 -20.65 -15.34
CA GLU A 343 27.72 -20.38 -14.26
C GLU A 343 28.65 -21.56 -13.96
N HIS A 344 28.21 -22.80 -14.24
CA HIS A 344 28.95 -24.02 -13.92
C HIS A 344 29.34 -24.86 -15.15
N GLN A 345 29.27 -24.26 -16.35
CA GLN A 345 29.72 -24.85 -17.61
C GLN A 345 29.07 -26.21 -17.92
N LEU A 346 27.81 -26.41 -17.53
CA LEU A 346 27.05 -27.58 -17.95
C LEU A 346 26.96 -27.59 -19.49
N HIS A 347 27.53 -28.63 -20.08
CA HIS A 347 27.58 -28.76 -21.52
C HIS A 347 26.16 -28.91 -22.10
N LYS A 348 25.91 -28.24 -23.24
CA LYS A 348 24.56 -28.11 -23.85
C LYS A 348 23.89 -29.46 -24.10
N ASP A 349 24.66 -30.47 -24.49
CA ASP A 349 24.16 -31.84 -24.74
C ASP A 349 23.57 -32.52 -23.49
N PHE A 350 23.99 -32.10 -22.29
CA PHE A 350 23.47 -32.64 -21.03
C PHE A 350 22.36 -31.78 -20.43
N PHE A 351 22.00 -30.64 -21.04
CA PHE A 351 21.00 -29.72 -20.47
C PHE A 351 19.64 -30.40 -20.28
N ILE A 352 19.11 -31.03 -21.33
CA ILE A 352 17.80 -31.72 -21.25
C ILE A 352 17.86 -32.89 -20.28
N ARG A 353 18.95 -33.66 -20.30
CA ARG A 353 19.13 -34.78 -19.37
C ARG A 353 19.20 -34.34 -17.91
N ALA A 354 19.89 -33.25 -17.62
CA ALA A 354 19.94 -32.66 -16.29
C ALA A 354 18.56 -32.17 -15.85
N LEU A 355 17.84 -31.49 -16.75
CA LEU A 355 16.49 -30.98 -16.51
C LEU A 355 15.49 -32.10 -16.21
N ASP A 356 15.50 -33.15 -17.01
CA ASP A 356 14.62 -34.32 -16.81
C ASP A 356 14.97 -35.06 -15.51
N CYS A 357 16.27 -35.19 -15.21
CA CYS A 357 16.73 -35.78 -13.95
C CYS A 357 16.22 -34.97 -12.74
N MET A 358 16.36 -33.64 -12.80
CA MET A 358 15.85 -32.75 -11.77
C MET A 358 14.33 -32.91 -11.63
N ARG A 359 13.55 -32.83 -12.70
CA ARG A 359 12.08 -32.97 -12.64
C ARG A 359 11.60 -34.33 -12.16
N SER A 360 12.33 -35.40 -12.47
CA SER A 360 11.91 -36.76 -12.09
C SER A 360 12.24 -37.11 -10.65
N HIS A 361 13.27 -36.51 -10.06
CA HIS A 361 13.76 -36.87 -8.72
C HIS A 361 13.62 -35.75 -7.69
N TYR A 362 13.54 -34.49 -8.12
CA TYR A 362 13.39 -33.32 -7.25
C TYR A 362 11.92 -32.92 -7.16
N ASP A 363 11.14 -33.74 -6.46
CA ASP A 363 9.80 -33.37 -6.02
C ASP A 363 9.82 -32.72 -4.60
N ALA A 364 11.01 -32.36 -4.05
CA ALA A 364 11.10 -31.91 -2.65
C ALA A 364 12.33 -31.09 -2.15
N ALA A 365 13.43 -30.86 -2.89
CA ALA A 365 14.73 -30.66 -2.21
C ALA A 365 15.36 -29.25 -2.15
N ILE A 366 14.86 -28.21 -2.82
CA ILE A 366 15.34 -26.82 -2.59
C ILE A 366 14.12 -25.88 -2.61
N ASP A 367 13.14 -26.21 -1.79
CA ASP A 367 11.94 -25.40 -1.61
C ASP A 367 12.00 -24.78 -0.22
N VAL A 368 12.19 -23.47 -0.13
CA VAL A 368 11.60 -22.73 1.00
C VAL A 368 10.09 -22.73 0.74
N TYR A 369 9.44 -23.84 1.08
CA TYR A 369 8.00 -24.00 0.97
C TYR A 369 7.32 -23.04 1.95
N VAL A 370 6.73 -21.95 1.44
CA VAL A 370 5.47 -21.45 2.00
C VAL A 370 4.36 -22.07 1.16
N LYS A 371 4.06 -23.35 1.43
CA LYS A 371 3.19 -24.22 0.62
C LYS A 371 1.72 -23.77 0.54
N ARG A 372 1.35 -22.61 1.12
CA ARG A 372 -0.01 -22.04 1.15
C ARG A 372 0.06 -20.51 1.33
N LEU A 373 0.59 -19.78 0.34
CA LEU A 373 0.62 -18.31 0.39
C LEU A 373 -0.74 -17.65 0.05
N PHE A 374 -1.70 -18.35 -0.57
CA PHE A 374 -2.91 -17.70 -1.10
C PHE A 374 -4.15 -18.60 -1.16
N HIS A 375 -4.43 -19.39 -0.12
CA HIS A 375 -5.74 -20.03 -0.03
C HIS A 375 -6.73 -19.08 0.67
N LYS A 376 -7.83 -18.75 -0.03
CA LYS A 376 -9.04 -18.13 0.54
C LYS A 376 -9.53 -18.92 1.75
#